data_AF-A0A9J6NVZ0-F1
#
_entry.id   AF-A0A9J6NVZ0-F1
#
_cell.length_a   1.000
_cell.length_b   1.000
_cell.length_c   1.000
_cell.angle_alpha   90.00
_cell.angle_beta   90.00
_cell.angle_gamma   90.00
#
_symmetry.space_group_name_H-M   'P 1'
#
loop_
_entity.id
_entity.type
_entity.pdbx_description
1 polymer ?
#
loop_
_entity_poly.entity_id
_entity_poly.type
_entity_poly.pdbx_seq_one_letter_code
_entity_poly.pdbx_strand_id
1 'polypeptide(L)'
;MDKLLFNVDEAIEFSKRGEIEKWVHLFLNSVGNNKAFSEGLKIQKRYWIGPIFIELDKLSRCCGPEPEMQYFNSPESWEMQIEKFQKLIRNGWDMPPLIVQNTEGKLVVNDGNHRIEAMKRENIHKCWAIIWESDSEDNIKQFEQYLVS
;
A
#
# COMPACT_ATOMS: atom_id res chain seq x y z
N MET A 1 -19.32 -5.51 16.99
CA MET A 1 -18.13 -5.46 16.12
C MET A 1 -17.62 -4.04 16.19
N ASP A 2 -16.44 -3.85 16.77
CA ASP A 2 -15.81 -2.54 16.77
C ASP A 2 -15.59 -2.08 15.34
N LYS A 3 -15.76 -0.77 15.10
CA LYS A 3 -15.62 -0.18 13.78
C LYS A 3 -14.13 -0.22 13.39
N LEU A 4 -13.83 -0.89 12.27
CA LEU A 4 -12.47 -0.93 11.73
C LEU A 4 -12.00 0.50 11.38
N LEU A 5 -10.79 0.83 11.82
CA LEU A 5 -10.19 2.16 11.64
C LEU A 5 -9.34 2.23 10.38
N PHE A 6 -8.84 1.09 9.89
CA PHE A 6 -7.96 0.97 8.73
C PHE A 6 -6.70 1.85 8.84
N ASN A 7 -6.08 1.86 10.02
CA ASN A 7 -4.80 2.50 10.24
C ASN A 7 -3.66 1.49 10.43
N VAL A 8 -2.46 2.01 10.66
CA VAL A 8 -1.25 1.20 10.80
C VAL A 8 -1.32 0.29 12.02
N ASP A 9 -1.74 0.81 13.17
CA ASP A 9 -1.84 0.04 14.42
C ASP A 9 -2.76 -1.17 14.26
N GLU A 10 -3.93 -0.97 13.64
CA GLU A 10 -4.85 -2.06 13.33
C GLU A 10 -4.21 -3.08 12.38
N ALA A 11 -3.52 -2.63 11.33
CA ALA A 11 -2.85 -3.52 10.39
C ALA A 11 -1.72 -4.33 11.07
N ILE A 12 -0.99 -3.73 12.02
CA ILE A 12 0.00 -4.44 12.85
C ILE A 12 -0.68 -5.52 13.70
N GLU A 13 -1.81 -5.23 14.34
CA GLU A 13 -2.55 -6.22 15.13
C GLU A 13 -3.09 -7.39 14.29
N PHE A 14 -3.54 -7.12 13.06
CA PHE A 14 -3.90 -8.19 12.13
C PHE A 14 -2.68 -9.02 11.71
N SER A 15 -1.54 -8.37 11.48
CA SER A 15 -0.29 -9.06 11.14
C SER A 15 0.20 -9.99 12.26
N LYS A 16 0.19 -9.52 13.52
CA LYS A 16 0.57 -10.32 14.70
C LYS A 16 -0.28 -11.57 14.88
N ARG A 17 -1.52 -11.58 14.35
CA ARG A 17 -2.43 -12.73 14.35
C ARG A 17 -2.33 -13.61 13.11
N GLY A 18 -1.45 -13.30 12.15
CA GLY A 18 -1.39 -13.98 10.85
C GLY A 18 -2.59 -13.68 9.95
N GLU A 19 -3.31 -12.58 10.19
CA GLU A 19 -4.54 -12.20 9.48
C GLU A 19 -4.34 -11.00 8.53
N ILE A 20 -3.11 -10.66 8.14
CA ILE A 20 -2.85 -9.45 7.33
C ILE A 20 -3.59 -9.45 5.99
N GLU A 21 -3.73 -10.61 5.35
CA GLU A 21 -4.52 -10.78 4.11
C GLU A 21 -5.99 -10.38 4.31
N LYS A 22 -6.58 -10.78 5.44
CA LYS A 22 -7.95 -10.42 5.81
C LYS A 22 -8.09 -8.91 5.99
N TRP A 23 -7.12 -8.25 6.61
CA TRP A 23 -7.09 -6.79 6.74
C TRP A 23 -7.08 -6.12 5.36
N VAL A 24 -6.23 -6.59 4.45
CA VAL A 24 -6.14 -6.07 3.07
C VAL A 24 -7.48 -6.18 2.36
N HIS A 25 -8.15 -7.33 2.41
CA HIS A 25 -9.46 -7.49 1.78
C HIS A 25 -10.53 -6.59 2.42
N LEU A 26 -10.55 -6.45 3.75
CA LEU A 26 -11.49 -5.56 4.43
C LEU A 26 -11.26 -4.09 4.02
N PHE A 27 -10.01 -3.66 3.92
CA PHE A 27 -9.63 -2.31 3.48
C PHE A 27 -10.05 -2.04 2.04
N LEU A 28 -9.68 -2.92 1.11
CA LEU A 28 -9.97 -2.76 -0.33
C LEU A 28 -11.48 -2.78 -0.63
N ASN A 29 -12.27 -3.50 0.16
CA ASN A 29 -13.74 -3.54 0.02
C ASN A 29 -14.46 -2.41 0.80
N SER A 30 -13.73 -1.52 1.47
CA SER A 30 -14.29 -0.41 2.25
C SER A 30 -13.70 0.93 1.82
N VAL A 31 -12.90 1.58 2.67
CA VAL A 31 -12.34 2.92 2.45
C VAL A 31 -11.28 2.96 1.35
N GLY A 32 -10.63 1.83 1.06
CA GLY A 32 -9.71 1.71 -0.08
C GLY A 32 -10.44 1.72 -1.44
N ASN A 33 -11.73 1.34 -1.45
CA ASN A 33 -12.61 1.37 -2.61
C ASN A 33 -12.01 0.77 -3.90
N ASN A 34 -11.34 -0.39 -3.77
CA ASN A 34 -10.67 -1.06 -4.86
C ASN A 34 -11.01 -2.57 -4.86
N LYS A 35 -12.32 -2.84 -5.02
CA LYS A 35 -12.88 -4.19 -5.03
C LYS A 35 -12.27 -5.08 -6.12
N ALA A 36 -12.01 -4.53 -7.30
CA ALA A 36 -11.40 -5.28 -8.40
C ALA A 36 -10.02 -5.83 -8.01
N PHE A 37 -9.19 -5.03 -7.31
CA PHE A 37 -7.91 -5.51 -6.82
C PHE A 37 -8.07 -6.61 -5.75
N SER A 38 -9.02 -6.45 -4.82
CA SER A 38 -9.35 -7.51 -3.86
C SER A 38 -9.73 -8.83 -4.55
N GLU A 39 -10.55 -8.78 -5.60
CA GLU A 39 -10.93 -10.00 -6.34
C GLU A 39 -9.74 -10.59 -7.12
N GLY A 40 -8.88 -9.75 -7.70
CA GLY A 40 -7.66 -10.20 -8.37
C GLY A 40 -6.67 -10.90 -7.44
N LEU A 41 -6.56 -10.45 -6.19
CA LEU A 41 -5.74 -11.09 -5.17
C LEU A 41 -6.21 -12.51 -4.82
N LYS A 42 -7.52 -12.79 -4.92
CA LYS A 42 -8.12 -14.11 -4.59
C LYS A 42 -7.93 -15.17 -5.68
N ILE A 43 -7.49 -14.79 -6.89
CA ILE A 43 -7.36 -15.71 -8.03
C ILE A 43 -6.36 -16.84 -7.74
N GLN A 44 -5.35 -16.57 -6.92
CA GLN A 44 -4.36 -17.55 -6.48
C GLN A 44 -3.82 -17.17 -5.11
N LYS A 45 -3.13 -18.11 -4.46
CA LYS A 45 -2.50 -17.89 -3.15
C LYS A 45 -1.54 -16.69 -3.21
N ARG A 46 -1.47 -15.96 -2.09
CA ARG A 46 -0.56 -14.84 -1.88
C ARG A 46 0.26 -15.09 -0.62
N TYR A 47 1.51 -14.66 -0.67
CA TYR A 47 2.38 -14.56 0.49
C TYR A 47 2.39 -13.11 0.93
N TRP A 48 2.38 -12.87 2.23
CA TRP A 48 2.19 -11.54 2.80
C TRP A 48 3.22 -11.27 3.88
N ILE A 49 3.69 -10.03 3.94
CA ILE A 49 4.51 -9.54 5.05
C ILE A 49 4.22 -8.06 5.31
N GLY A 50 4.33 -7.66 6.58
CA GLY A 50 4.11 -6.30 7.03
C GLY A 50 2.87 -6.15 7.91
N PRO A 51 2.51 -4.92 8.30
CA PRO A 51 3.11 -3.66 7.82
C PRO A 51 4.59 -3.52 8.18
N ILE A 52 5.39 -3.01 7.24
CA ILE A 52 6.79 -2.63 7.45
C ILE A 52 6.97 -1.14 7.17
N PHE A 53 7.95 -0.52 7.83
CA PHE A 53 8.29 0.88 7.60
C PHE A 53 9.46 1.00 6.62
N ILE A 54 9.20 1.53 5.42
CA ILE A 54 10.14 1.50 4.28
C ILE A 54 10.34 2.88 3.66
N GLU A 55 11.53 3.12 3.08
CA GLU A 55 11.84 4.31 2.28
C GLU A 55 10.99 4.35 1.00
N LEU A 56 10.46 5.53 0.66
CA LEU A 56 9.68 5.73 -0.57
C LEU A 56 10.51 5.52 -1.85
N ASP A 57 11.82 5.75 -1.80
CA ASP A 57 12.71 5.57 -2.95
C ASP A 57 12.91 4.10 -3.32
N LYS A 58 12.53 3.17 -2.43
CA LYS A 58 12.48 1.73 -2.74
C LYS A 58 11.22 1.32 -3.49
N LEU A 59 10.22 2.21 -3.59
CA LEU A 59 8.91 1.91 -4.15
C LEU A 59 8.77 2.50 -5.56
N SER A 60 8.23 1.69 -6.48
CA SER A 60 7.91 2.09 -7.85
C SER A 60 6.41 2.31 -8.01
N ARG A 61 6.02 3.42 -8.64
CA ARG A 61 4.63 3.63 -9.10
C ARG A 61 4.32 2.71 -10.27
N CYS A 62 3.06 2.28 -10.35
CA CYS A 62 2.48 1.72 -11.57
C CYS A 62 1.35 2.59 -12.14
N CYS A 63 0.97 3.66 -11.44
CA CYS A 63 -0.05 4.62 -11.84
C CYS A 63 0.50 6.04 -11.82
N GLY A 64 0.14 6.85 -12.81
CA GLY A 64 0.62 8.22 -12.97
C GLY A 64 0.18 8.90 -14.27
N PRO A 65 0.50 10.19 -14.42
CA PRO A 65 0.22 10.98 -15.62
C PRO A 65 1.22 10.75 -16.74
N GLU A 66 2.30 10.02 -16.48
CA GLU A 66 3.27 9.68 -17.49
C GLU A 66 2.66 8.69 -18.50
N PRO A 67 2.73 8.92 -19.83
CA PRO A 67 2.08 8.08 -20.84
C PRO A 67 2.50 6.61 -20.83
N GLU A 68 3.68 6.30 -20.32
CA GLU A 68 4.23 4.95 -20.20
C GLU A 68 3.77 4.19 -18.96
N MET A 69 3.02 4.83 -18.06
CA MET A 69 2.50 4.16 -16.86
C MET A 69 1.52 3.06 -17.24
N GLN A 70 1.65 1.90 -16.58
CA GLN A 70 0.73 0.77 -16.74
C GLN A 70 -0.73 1.19 -16.53
N TYR A 71 -0.96 2.06 -15.55
CA TYR A 71 -2.26 2.68 -15.29
C TYR A 71 -2.17 4.19 -15.46
N PHE A 72 -2.39 4.65 -16.69
CA PHE A 72 -2.44 6.07 -17.00
C PHE A 72 -3.60 6.76 -16.24
N ASN A 73 -3.29 7.89 -15.61
CA ASN A 73 -4.26 8.78 -14.99
C ASN A 73 -4.05 10.19 -15.56
N SER A 74 -5.11 10.85 -16.05
CA SER A 74 -4.92 12.16 -16.68
C SER A 74 -4.22 13.15 -15.73
N PRO A 75 -3.39 14.08 -16.24
CA PRO A 75 -2.70 15.06 -15.39
C PRO A 75 -3.64 15.80 -14.44
N GLU A 76 -4.83 16.19 -14.91
CA GLU A 76 -5.81 16.93 -14.11
C GLU A 76 -6.36 16.09 -12.96
N SER A 77 -6.70 14.82 -13.24
CA SER A 77 -7.17 13.89 -12.21
C SER A 77 -6.06 13.53 -11.23
N TRP A 78 -4.82 13.42 -11.71
CA TRP A 78 -3.66 13.09 -10.90
C TRP A 78 -3.38 14.20 -9.88
N GLU A 79 -3.29 15.45 -10.34
CA GLU A 79 -3.04 16.62 -9.50
C GLU A 79 -4.16 16.85 -8.48
N MET A 80 -5.43 16.74 -8.88
CA MET A 80 -6.57 16.86 -7.96
C MET A 80 -6.50 15.86 -6.80
N GLN A 81 -6.10 14.61 -7.08
CA GLN A 81 -5.98 13.58 -6.07
C GLN A 81 -4.78 13.81 -5.15
N ILE A 82 -3.66 14.31 -5.69
CA ILE A 82 -2.49 14.67 -4.89
C ILE A 82 -2.80 15.80 -3.93
N GLU A 83 -3.43 16.88 -4.39
CA GLU A 83 -3.80 18.01 -3.54
C GLU A 83 -4.69 17.57 -2.37
N LYS A 84 -5.64 16.67 -2.63
CA LYS A 84 -6.49 16.06 -1.60
C LYS A 84 -5.65 15.32 -0.56
N PHE A 85 -4.70 14.49 -0.98
CA PHE A 85 -3.84 13.75 -0.05
C PHE A 85 -2.85 14.64 0.70
N GLN A 86 -2.26 15.66 0.07
CA GLN A 86 -1.41 16.64 0.75
C GLN A 86 -2.18 17.36 1.87
N LYS A 87 -3.44 17.75 1.61
CA LYS A 87 -4.30 18.35 2.64
C LYS A 87 -4.56 17.41 3.81
N LEU A 88 -4.82 16.12 3.53
CA LEU A 88 -5.01 15.12 4.58
C LEU A 88 -3.72 14.93 5.40
N ILE A 89 -2.58 14.79 4.75
CA ILE A 89 -1.26 14.67 5.40
C ILE A 89 -1.00 15.85 6.33
N ARG A 90 -1.17 17.09 5.84
CA ARG A 90 -0.99 18.31 6.64
C ARG A 90 -1.94 18.41 7.84
N ASN A 91 -3.09 17.75 7.76
CA ASN A 91 -4.06 17.68 8.85
C ASN A 91 -3.82 16.50 9.82
N GLY A 92 -2.68 15.80 9.72
CA GLY A 92 -2.33 14.70 10.61
C GLY A 92 -3.06 13.39 10.31
N TRP A 93 -3.43 13.15 9.05
CA TRP A 93 -4.10 11.91 8.66
C TRP A 93 -3.24 10.68 8.95
N ASP A 94 -3.79 9.77 9.76
CA ASP A 94 -3.24 8.46 10.06
C ASP A 94 -3.42 7.54 8.84
N MET A 95 -2.43 7.61 7.94
CA MET A 95 -2.51 7.00 6.63
C MET A 95 -2.46 5.47 6.72
N PRO A 96 -3.41 4.74 6.09
CA PRO A 96 -3.34 3.29 5.99
C PRO A 96 -2.03 2.86 5.30
N PRO A 97 -1.46 1.69 5.63
CA PRO A 97 -0.35 1.14 4.86
C PRO A 97 -0.65 1.08 3.36
N LEU A 98 0.39 1.26 2.55
CA LEU A 98 0.33 0.97 1.11
C LEU A 98 0.24 -0.54 0.87
N ILE A 99 -0.33 -0.95 -0.26
CA ILE A 99 -0.29 -2.37 -0.67
C ILE A 99 0.65 -2.47 -1.86
N VAL A 100 1.71 -3.25 -1.68
CA VAL A 100 2.88 -3.27 -2.55
C VAL A 100 3.16 -4.70 -2.99
N GLN A 101 3.28 -4.94 -4.28
CA GLN A 101 3.73 -6.22 -4.80
C GLN A 101 5.25 -6.25 -4.84
N ASN A 102 5.83 -7.37 -4.40
CA ASN A 102 7.18 -7.74 -4.78
C ASN A 102 7.12 -8.51 -6.12
N THR A 103 7.77 -7.98 -7.15
CA THR A 103 7.92 -8.66 -8.44
C THR A 103 9.40 -8.75 -8.75
N GLU A 104 9.97 -9.95 -8.58
CA GLU A 104 11.40 -10.21 -8.83
C GLU A 104 12.34 -9.22 -8.08
N GLY A 105 12.00 -8.91 -6.83
CA GLY A 105 12.76 -7.97 -5.98
C GLY A 105 12.40 -6.50 -6.19
N LYS A 106 11.54 -6.17 -7.16
CA LYS A 106 11.05 -4.81 -7.41
C LYS A 106 9.74 -4.58 -6.65
N LEU A 107 9.70 -3.54 -5.82
CA LEU A 107 8.52 -3.19 -5.03
C LEU A 107 7.62 -2.22 -5.80
N VAL A 108 6.46 -2.70 -6.25
CA VAL A 108 5.50 -1.96 -7.07
C VAL A 108 4.26 -1.64 -6.25
N VAL A 109 3.88 -0.36 -6.18
CA VAL A 109 2.71 0.09 -5.41
C VAL A 109 1.43 -0.20 -6.19
N ASN A 110 0.65 -1.20 -5.77
CA ASN A 110 -0.65 -1.49 -6.41
C ASN A 110 -1.80 -0.69 -5.78
N ASP A 111 -1.66 -0.28 -4.52
CA ASP A 111 -2.59 0.64 -3.87
C ASP A 111 -1.86 1.77 -3.14
N GLY A 112 -2.21 3.01 -3.49
CA GLY A 112 -1.64 4.23 -2.91
C GLY A 112 -0.64 5.00 -3.78
N ASN A 113 -0.67 4.86 -5.10
CA ASN A 113 0.19 5.61 -6.03
C ASN A 113 0.11 7.15 -5.84
N HIS A 114 -1.09 7.72 -5.71
CA HIS A 114 -1.25 9.15 -5.40
C HIS A 114 -0.75 9.52 -4.00
N ARG A 115 -0.87 8.60 -3.03
CA ARG A 115 -0.39 8.81 -1.66
C ARG A 115 1.12 8.92 -1.61
N ILE A 116 1.85 8.10 -2.37
CA ILE A 116 3.32 8.20 -2.43
C ILE A 116 3.80 9.49 -3.07
N GLU A 117 3.12 9.95 -4.12
CA GLU A 117 3.45 11.22 -4.75
C GLU A 117 3.16 12.40 -3.81
N ALA A 118 2.01 12.39 -3.14
CA ALA A 118 1.69 13.40 -2.13
C ALA A 118 2.71 13.43 -0.98
N MET A 119 3.11 12.26 -0.47
CA MET A 119 4.15 12.17 0.57
C MET A 119 5.50 12.74 0.10
N LYS A 120 5.93 12.42 -1.12
CA LYS A 120 7.18 12.97 -1.69
C LYS A 120 7.13 14.50 -1.76
N ARG A 121 6.01 15.07 -2.20
CA ARG A 121 5.82 16.53 -2.28
C ARG A 121 5.73 17.21 -0.91
N GLU A 122 5.35 16.47 0.15
CA GLU A 122 5.38 16.93 1.54
C GLU A 122 6.71 16.64 2.26
N ASN A 123 7.77 16.24 1.54
CA ASN A 123 9.08 15.86 2.11
C ASN A 123 9.01 14.71 3.14
N ILE A 124 8.05 13.80 2.97
CA ILE A 124 7.99 12.55 3.71
C ILE A 124 8.78 11.50 2.92
N HIS A 125 9.72 10.84 3.58
CA HIS A 125 10.64 9.89 2.93
C HIS A 125 10.35 8.42 3.25
N LYS A 126 9.49 8.15 4.24
CA LYS A 126 9.14 6.80 4.68
C LYS A 126 7.64 6.62 4.80
N CYS A 127 7.18 5.40 4.61
CA CYS A 127 5.79 5.03 4.83
C CYS A 127 5.64 3.59 5.32
N TRP A 128 4.44 3.28 5.80
CA TRP A 128 4.03 1.91 6.08
C TRP A 128 3.56 1.21 4.81
N ALA A 129 4.00 -0.02 4.61
CA ALA A 129 3.63 -0.85 3.47
C ALA A 129 3.37 -2.30 3.90
N ILE A 130 2.37 -2.92 3.28
CA ILE A 130 2.13 -4.37 3.30
C ILE A 130 2.61 -4.90 1.97
N ILE A 131 3.55 -5.84 2.02
CA ILE A 131 4.14 -6.46 0.84
C ILE A 131 3.44 -7.78 0.56
N TRP A 132 3.16 -8.05 -0.71
CA TRP A 132 2.64 -9.33 -1.18
C TRP A 132 3.41 -9.88 -2.37
N GLU A 133 3.37 -11.20 -2.53
CA GLU A 133 4.05 -11.95 -3.59
C GLU A 133 3.20 -13.19 -3.95
N SER A 134 3.36 -13.76 -5.15
CA SER A 134 2.58 -14.90 -5.63
C SER A 134 3.35 -16.23 -5.70
N ASP A 135 4.65 -16.19 -5.89
CA ASP A 135 5.45 -17.36 -6.27
C ASP A 135 5.98 -18.14 -5.06
N SER A 136 6.61 -17.48 -4.09
CA SER A 136 7.20 -18.09 -2.90
C SER A 136 7.29 -17.14 -1.71
N GLU A 137 7.00 -17.66 -0.52
CA GLU A 137 7.25 -16.96 0.75
C GLU A 137 8.72 -16.56 0.92
N ASP A 138 9.65 -17.35 0.37
CA ASP A 138 11.08 -17.06 0.43
C ASP A 138 11.43 -15.71 -0.22
N ASN A 139 10.65 -15.27 -1.21
CA ASN A 139 10.87 -14.00 -1.92
C ASN A 139 10.54 -12.77 -1.07
N ILE A 140 9.93 -12.94 0.10
CA ILE A 140 9.58 -11.85 1.00
C ILE A 140 10.22 -11.96 2.39
N LYS A 141 10.93 -13.05 2.69
CA LYS A 141 11.60 -13.27 3.99
C LYS A 141 12.62 -12.19 4.33
N GLN A 142 13.29 -11.62 3.34
CA GLN A 142 14.23 -10.52 3.56
C GLN A 142 13.57 -9.29 4.19
N PHE A 143 12.23 -9.18 4.14
CA PHE A 143 11.51 -8.08 4.76
C PHE A 143 11.16 -8.31 6.23
N GLU A 144 11.36 -9.51 6.78
CA GLU A 144 11.10 -9.82 8.20
C GLU A 144 11.89 -8.92 9.14
N GLN A 145 13.10 -8.53 8.76
CA GLN A 145 13.94 -7.61 9.53
C GLN A 145 13.34 -6.20 9.72
N TYR A 146 12.29 -5.84 8.96
CA TYR A 146 11.60 -4.55 9.06
C TYR A 146 10.25 -4.64 9.79
N LEU A 147 9.86 -5.82 10.27
CA LEU A 147 8.66 -5.98 11.08
C LEU A 147 8.85 -5.31 12.44
N VAL A 148 7.78 -4.68 12.93
CA VAL A 148 7.74 -4.12 14.28
C VAL A 148 7.44 -5.24 15.26
N SER A 149 8.28 -5.38 16.29
CA SER A 149 8.08 -6.29 17.42
C SER A 149 6.88 -5.88 18.27
#